data_AF-A0A7X8FWH4-F1
#
_entry.id   AF-A0A7X8FWH4-F1
#
_cell.length_a   1.000
_cell.length_b   1.000
_cell.length_c   1.000
_cell.angle_alpha   90.00
_cell.angle_beta   90.00
_cell.angle_gamma   90.00
#
_symmetry.space_group_name_H-M   'P 1'
#
loop_
_entity.id
_entity.type
_entity.pdbx_description
1 polymer ?
#
loop_
_entity_poly.entity_id
_entity_poly.type
_entity_poly.pdbx_seq_one_letter_code
_entity_poly.pdbx_strand_id
1 'polypeptide(L)'
;WLHWAEGRIHGEYESYDTPTGKIPLYKDLKELFKKHLNEDFSEEDYTYLFTFRCTKWIEKLERTKAFYAKMDANTPKEIFEYWDTAIARIRAAKEKYGDEIKPGTFKG
;
A
#
# COMPACT_ATOMS: atom_id res chain seq x y z
N TRP A 1 13.75 -2.38 -5.79
CA TRP A 1 12.32 -2.67 -6.08
C TRP A 1 12.13 -3.84 -7.02
N LEU A 2 12.73 -3.83 -8.22
CA LEU A 2 12.58 -4.95 -9.18
C LEU A 2 13.01 -6.31 -8.58
N HIS A 3 14.13 -6.36 -7.85
CA HIS A 3 14.55 -7.59 -7.16
C HIS A 3 13.54 -8.13 -6.13
N TRP A 4 12.86 -7.25 -5.39
CA TRP A 4 11.81 -7.70 -4.46
C TRP A 4 10.60 -8.24 -5.22
N ALA A 5 10.19 -7.57 -6.30
CA ALA A 5 9.07 -8.01 -7.11
C ALA A 5 9.36 -9.37 -7.81
N GLU A 6 10.56 -9.55 -8.34
CA GLU A 6 11.05 -10.81 -8.88
C GLU A 6 11.00 -11.93 -7.83
N GLY A 7 11.59 -11.71 -6.64
CA GLY A 7 11.57 -12.71 -5.58
C GLY A 7 10.15 -13.04 -5.09
N ARG A 8 9.23 -12.06 -5.09
CA ARG A 8 7.80 -12.31 -4.81
C ARG A 8 7.14 -13.20 -5.86
N ILE A 9 7.48 -13.05 -7.14
CA ILE A 9 6.94 -13.88 -8.23
C ILE A 9 7.49 -15.32 -8.14
N HIS A 10 8.75 -15.48 -7.77
CA HIS A 10 9.40 -16.79 -7.61
C HIS A 10 9.17 -17.46 -6.24
N GLY A 11 8.42 -16.83 -5.33
CA GLY A 11 8.13 -17.39 -4.00
C GLY A 11 9.29 -17.32 -3.01
N GLU A 12 10.29 -16.50 -3.27
CA GLU A 12 11.48 -16.32 -2.43
C GLU A 12 11.23 -15.38 -1.24
N TYR A 13 10.30 -14.44 -1.39
CA TYR A 13 9.95 -13.47 -0.36
C TYR A 13 8.50 -13.60 0.08
N GLU A 14 8.23 -13.34 1.36
CA GLU A 14 6.88 -13.20 1.90
C GLU A 14 6.41 -11.74 1.80
N SER A 15 5.18 -11.47 2.25
CA SER A 15 4.65 -10.10 2.28
C SER A 15 3.63 -9.89 3.38
N TYR A 16 3.45 -8.64 3.80
CA TYR A 16 2.30 -8.25 4.61
C TYR A 16 1.18 -7.71 3.74
N ASP A 17 -0.04 -8.06 4.10
CA ASP A 17 -1.24 -7.48 3.50
C ASP A 17 -1.49 -6.07 4.05
N THR A 18 -2.09 -5.25 3.20
CA THR A 18 -2.64 -3.93 3.49
C THR A 18 -4.01 -3.83 2.82
N PRO A 19 -4.84 -2.82 3.16
CA PRO A 19 -6.14 -2.64 2.50
C PRO A 19 -6.07 -2.53 0.96
N THR A 20 -4.94 -2.10 0.40
CA THR A 20 -4.77 -1.83 -1.05
C THR A 20 -3.78 -2.76 -1.75
N GLY A 21 -3.21 -3.76 -1.08
CA GLY A 21 -2.20 -4.64 -1.69
C GLY A 21 -1.21 -5.19 -0.68
N LYS A 22 0.00 -5.53 -1.16
CA LYS A 22 1.03 -6.20 -0.38
C LYS A 22 2.28 -5.33 -0.26
N ILE A 23 2.97 -5.43 0.87
CA ILE A 23 4.23 -4.72 1.16
C ILE A 23 5.33 -5.72 1.56
N PRO A 24 6.61 -5.40 1.33
CA PRO A 24 7.75 -6.24 1.74
C PRO A 24 7.85 -6.39 3.26
N LEU A 25 8.51 -7.45 3.72
CA LEU A 25 8.97 -7.54 5.11
C LEU A 25 10.23 -6.69 5.28
N TYR A 26 10.46 -6.17 6.49
CA TYR A 26 11.67 -5.40 6.80
C TYR A 26 12.96 -6.16 6.48
N LYS A 27 13.03 -7.45 6.85
CA LYS A 27 14.21 -8.30 6.62
C LYS A 27 14.63 -8.33 5.14
N ASP A 28 13.67 -8.40 4.22
CA ASP A 28 13.94 -8.49 2.78
C ASP A 28 14.53 -7.15 2.30
N LEU A 29 13.93 -6.03 2.71
CA LEU A 29 14.43 -4.71 2.32
C LEU A 29 15.80 -4.40 2.92
N LYS A 30 16.03 -4.75 4.18
CA LYS A 30 17.32 -4.53 4.84
C LYS A 30 18.46 -5.20 4.06
N GLU A 31 18.27 -6.46 3.67
CA GLU A 31 19.25 -7.20 2.87
C GLU A 31 19.43 -6.61 1.48
N LEU A 32 18.33 -6.26 0.80
CA LEU A 32 18.38 -5.68 -0.55
C LEU A 32 19.06 -4.31 -0.58
N PHE A 33 18.77 -3.44 0.40
CA PHE A 33 19.44 -2.13 0.54
C PHE A 33 20.93 -2.31 0.76
N LYS A 34 21.32 -3.19 1.68
CA LYS A 34 22.73 -3.42 1.96
C LYS A 34 23.47 -3.97 0.73
N LYS A 35 22.88 -4.94 0.04
CA LYS A 35 23.49 -5.61 -1.11
C LYS A 35 23.62 -4.70 -2.34
N HIS A 36 22.59 -3.92 -2.65
CA HIS A 36 22.51 -3.21 -3.94
C HIS A 36 22.80 -1.71 -3.83
N LEU A 37 22.61 -1.10 -2.66
CA LEU A 37 22.83 0.32 -2.43
C LEU A 37 23.98 0.59 -1.44
N ASN A 38 24.45 -0.45 -0.73
CA ASN A 38 25.41 -0.33 0.37
C ASN A 38 24.92 0.64 1.47
N GLU A 39 23.61 0.67 1.71
CA GLU A 39 22.95 1.50 2.70
C GLU A 39 22.39 0.66 3.86
N ASP A 40 22.45 1.21 5.07
CA ASP A 40 21.82 0.60 6.24
C ASP A 40 20.39 1.14 6.36
N PHE A 41 19.41 0.29 6.04
CA PHE A 41 17.99 0.63 6.11
C PHE A 41 17.43 0.31 7.51
N SER A 42 16.95 1.32 8.22
CA SER A 42 16.48 1.20 9.60
C SER A 42 15.06 0.63 9.71
N GLU A 43 14.73 0.05 10.86
CA GLU A 43 13.38 -0.47 11.12
C GLU A 43 12.38 0.67 11.39
N GLU A 44 12.87 1.80 11.92
CA GLU A 44 12.13 3.04 12.10
C GLU A 44 11.68 3.61 10.75
N ASP A 45 12.59 3.70 9.78
CA ASP A 45 12.27 4.16 8.42
C ASP A 45 11.30 3.21 7.73
N TYR A 46 11.54 1.90 7.83
CA TYR A 46 10.61 0.89 7.34
C TYR A 46 9.21 1.10 7.92
N THR A 47 9.10 1.21 9.24
CA THR A 47 7.81 1.37 9.91
C THR A 47 7.13 2.65 9.45
N TYR A 48 7.85 3.77 9.37
CA TYR A 48 7.30 5.05 8.93
C TYR A 48 6.81 5.02 7.48
N LEU A 49 7.63 4.50 6.57
CA LEU A 49 7.37 4.44 5.14
C LEU A 49 6.19 3.50 4.81
N PHE A 50 6.08 2.37 5.51
CA PHE A 50 5.06 1.36 5.26
C PHE A 50 3.85 1.43 6.18
N THR A 51 3.78 2.42 7.09
CA THR A 51 2.55 2.68 7.86
C THR A 51 1.43 3.14 6.91
N PHE A 52 0.34 2.38 6.88
CA PHE A 52 -0.81 2.66 6.06
C PHE A 52 -1.71 3.70 6.74
N ARG A 53 -1.84 4.88 6.14
CA ARG A 53 -2.60 6.01 6.69
C ARG A 53 -3.96 6.11 6.02
N CYS A 54 -4.99 5.58 6.68
CA CYS A 54 -6.32 5.37 6.10
C CYS A 54 -6.95 6.66 5.59
N THR A 55 -6.96 7.72 6.41
CA THR A 55 -7.51 9.03 6.01
C THR A 55 -6.81 9.57 4.76
N LYS A 56 -5.48 9.51 4.71
CA LYS A 56 -4.71 10.02 3.56
C LYS A 56 -4.94 9.22 2.27
N TRP A 57 -5.14 7.90 2.39
CA TRP A 57 -5.53 7.08 1.26
C TRP A 57 -6.94 7.40 0.75
N ILE A 58 -7.92 7.53 1.64
CA ILE A 58 -9.29 7.89 1.25
C ILE A 58 -9.31 9.26 0.57
N GLU A 59 -8.67 10.28 1.17
CA GLU A 59 -8.57 11.62 0.59
C GLU A 59 -7.94 11.59 -0.82
N LYS A 60 -6.92 10.75 -1.04
CA LYS A 60 -6.29 10.58 -2.35
C LYS A 60 -7.28 10.02 -3.37
N LEU A 61 -7.99 8.94 -3.02
CA LEU A 61 -8.95 8.29 -3.93
C LEU A 61 -10.12 9.21 -4.28
N GLU A 62 -10.65 9.98 -3.32
CA GLU A 62 -11.72 10.94 -3.60
C GLU A 62 -11.26 12.07 -4.54
N ARG A 63 -10.03 12.58 -4.36
CA ARG A 63 -9.44 13.54 -5.31
C ARG A 63 -9.26 12.94 -6.70
N THR A 64 -8.83 11.68 -6.79
CA THR A 64 -8.68 10.97 -8.07
C THR A 64 -10.03 10.83 -8.78
N LYS A 65 -11.08 10.40 -8.07
CA LYS A 65 -12.45 10.32 -8.61
C LYS A 65 -12.90 11.67 -9.16
N ALA A 66 -12.78 12.74 -8.37
CA ALA A 66 -13.18 14.08 -8.78
C ALA A 66 -12.43 14.58 -10.03
N PHE A 67 -11.12 14.27 -10.13
CA PHE A 67 -10.32 14.61 -11.30
C PHE A 67 -10.84 13.92 -12.57
N TYR A 68 -11.00 12.59 -12.56
CA TYR A 68 -11.41 11.85 -13.75
C TYR A 68 -12.85 12.17 -14.17
N ALA A 69 -13.76 12.35 -13.22
CA ALA A 69 -15.13 12.78 -13.51
C ALA A 69 -15.19 14.13 -14.23
N LYS A 70 -14.22 15.03 -13.97
CA LYS A 70 -14.12 16.34 -14.63
C LYS A 70 -13.43 16.26 -15.99
N MET A 71 -12.43 15.40 -16.14
CA MET A 71 -11.55 15.39 -17.32
C MET A 71 -12.17 14.71 -18.54
N ASP A 72 -12.91 13.63 -18.35
CA ASP A 72 -13.52 12.88 -19.45
C ASP A 72 -14.82 12.21 -19.00
N ALA A 73 -15.94 12.62 -19.60
CA ALA A 73 -17.27 12.06 -19.36
C ALA A 73 -17.39 10.58 -19.80
N ASN A 74 -16.47 10.10 -20.65
CA ASN A 74 -16.43 8.70 -21.10
C ASN A 74 -15.52 7.81 -20.24
N THR A 75 -14.97 8.32 -19.13
CA THR A 75 -14.21 7.49 -18.18
C THR A 75 -15.08 6.30 -17.75
N PRO A 76 -14.61 5.05 -17.90
CA PRO A 76 -15.42 3.86 -17.60
C PRO A 76 -15.94 3.86 -16.16
N LYS A 77 -17.24 3.59 -16.00
CA LYS A 77 -17.92 3.54 -14.69
C LYS A 77 -17.27 2.55 -13.73
N GLU A 78 -16.79 1.42 -14.25
CA GLU A 78 -16.12 0.37 -13.49
C GLU A 78 -14.91 0.88 -12.69
N ILE A 79 -14.21 1.91 -13.20
CA ILE A 79 -13.06 2.49 -12.49
C ILE A 79 -13.53 3.24 -11.23
N PHE A 80 -14.65 3.95 -11.30
CA PHE A 80 -15.23 4.63 -10.13
C PHE A 80 -15.74 3.63 -9.09
N GLU A 81 -16.40 2.56 -9.53
CA GLU A 81 -16.87 1.48 -8.66
C GLU A 81 -15.70 0.77 -7.95
N TYR A 82 -14.58 0.59 -8.65
CA TYR A 82 -13.35 0.08 -8.05
C TYR A 82 -12.83 1.00 -6.94
N TRP A 83 -12.76 2.33 -7.18
CA TRP A 83 -12.31 3.28 -6.17
C TRP A 83 -13.28 3.37 -4.97
N ASP A 84 -14.59 3.32 -5.21
CA ASP A 84 -15.60 3.29 -4.14
C ASP A 84 -15.46 2.05 -3.28
N THR A 85 -15.26 0.88 -3.90
CA THR A 85 -15.00 -0.38 -3.19
C THR A 85 -13.71 -0.30 -2.36
N ALA A 86 -12.64 0.27 -2.91
CA ALA A 86 -11.39 0.49 -2.19
C ALA A 86 -11.56 1.43 -1.00
N ILE A 87 -12.28 2.55 -1.17
CA ILE A 87 -12.58 3.49 -0.08
C ILE A 87 -13.37 2.80 1.03
N ALA A 88 -14.41 2.02 0.68
CA ALA A 88 -15.21 1.28 1.66
C ALA A 88 -14.34 0.28 2.45
N ARG A 89 -13.47 -0.48 1.77
CA ARG A 89 -12.52 -1.39 2.42
C ARG A 89 -11.57 -0.67 3.37
N ILE A 90 -11.05 0.49 2.97
CA ILE A 90 -10.15 1.29 3.82
C ILE A 90 -10.90 1.86 5.03
N ARG A 91 -12.15 2.31 4.87
CA ARG A 91 -12.99 2.77 5.99
C ARG A 91 -13.21 1.67 7.02
N ALA A 92 -13.56 0.46 6.58
CA ALA A 92 -13.71 -0.69 7.46
C ALA A 92 -12.39 -1.04 8.18
N ALA A 93 -11.26 -0.98 7.46
CA ALA A 93 -9.94 -1.17 8.08
C ALA A 93 -9.63 -0.09 9.13
N LYS A 94 -9.97 1.17 8.86
CA LYS A 94 -9.81 2.29 9.79
C LYS A 94 -10.62 2.08 11.07
N GLU A 95 -11.88 1.65 10.94
CA GLU A 95 -12.75 1.36 12.09
C GLU A 95 -12.18 0.23 12.96
N LYS A 96 -11.59 -0.79 12.34
CA LYS A 96 -11.04 -1.96 13.05
C LYS A 96 -9.64 -1.72 13.65
N TYR A 97 -8.76 -1.02 12.94
CA TYR A 97 -7.33 -0.95 13.27
C TYR A 97 -6.84 0.45 13.64
N GLY A 98 -7.69 1.47 13.52
CA GLY A 98 -7.31 2.88 13.67
C GLY A 98 -6.81 3.51 12.37
N ASP A 99 -6.51 4.81 12.42
CA ASP A 99 -6.13 5.56 11.22
C ASP A 99 -4.76 5.19 10.66
N GLU A 100 -3.81 4.89 11.54
CA GLU A 100 -2.46 4.45 11.18
C GLU A 100 -2.29 2.96 11.45
N ILE A 101 -2.19 2.17 10.38
CA ILE A 101 -2.01 0.72 10.46
C ILE A 101 -0.54 0.41 10.20
N LYS A 102 0.17 -0.03 11.25
CA LYS A 102 1.58 -0.43 11.15
C LYS A 102 1.77 -1.69 10.26
N PRO A 103 2.94 -1.87 9.64
CA PRO A 103 3.23 -3.07 8.84
C PRO A 103 2.98 -4.37 9.62
N GLY A 104 2.30 -5.32 8.99
CA GLY A 104 2.00 -6.63 9.60
C GLY A 104 0.79 -6.68 10.53
N THR A 105 0.24 -5.53 10.94
CA THR A 105 -0.96 -5.44 11.81
C THR A 105 -2.25 -5.80 11.08
N PHE A 106 -2.38 -5.40 9.81
CA PHE A 106 -3.58 -5.69 9.03
C PHE A 106 -3.72 -7.20 8.79
N LYS A 107 -4.80 -7.79 9.29
CA LYS A 107 -5.23 -9.16 8.97
C LYS A 107 -6.54 -9.06 8.17
N GLY A 108 -6.52 -9.59 6.95
CA GLY A 108 -7.64 -9.56 5.99
C GLY A 108 -8.95 -10.01 6.60
#